data_AF-J3EMI6-F1
#
_entry.id   AF-J3EMI6-F1
#
_cell.length_a   1.000
_cell.length_b   1.000
_cell.length_c   1.000
_cell.angle_alpha   90.00
_cell.angle_beta   90.00
_cell.angle_gamma   90.00
#
_symmetry.space_group_name_H-M   'P 1'
#
loop_
_entity.id
_entity.type
_entity.pdbx_description
1 polymer ?
#
loop_
_entity_poly.entity_id
_entity_poly.type
_entity_poly.pdbx_seq_one_letter_code
_entity_poly.pdbx_strand_id
1 'polypeptide(L)'
;MIVIDNNSNIGVAQSRNRALSSAKGDYLAFLDADDIWQKNKLEIQKNIIERTNAKLVFSSYETINDGGKVSIREQTPGFYDYNRMLRGGNSVGLLTAVVSRRAIKNTKFQDIPHEDYQFWLEITRKGLRGLYIADVLATYRVKRNSISGNKFKSFIWTWMIYRNQPSISLSKAMKLQFLYVLNVLKRTRKVGKVV
;
A
#
# COMPACT_ATOMS: atom_id res chain seq x y z
N MET A 1 5.95 -19.07 -16.14
CA MET A 1 4.94 -18.03 -15.83
C MET A 1 3.61 -18.73 -15.66
N ILE A 2 2.85 -18.45 -14.59
CA ILE A 2 1.50 -18.98 -14.41
C ILE A 2 0.54 -17.84 -14.72
N VAL A 3 -0.40 -18.07 -15.64
CA VAL A 3 -1.49 -17.13 -15.95
C VAL A 3 -2.76 -17.68 -15.31
N ILE A 4 -3.54 -16.80 -14.68
CA ILE A 4 -4.80 -17.16 -14.01
C ILE A 4 -5.88 -16.27 -14.60
N ASP A 5 -6.77 -16.88 -15.39
CA ASP A 5 -7.88 -16.17 -16.02
C ASP A 5 -9.15 -16.28 -15.18
N ASN A 6 -9.89 -15.16 -15.12
CA ASN A 6 -11.21 -15.11 -14.52
C ASN A 6 -12.26 -15.27 -15.62
N ASN A 7 -13.25 -16.15 -15.40
CA ASN A 7 -14.35 -16.36 -16.34
C ASN A 7 -15.30 -15.15 -16.44
N SER A 8 -15.24 -14.24 -15.46
CA SER A 8 -16.01 -13.01 -15.39
C SER A 8 -15.27 -11.94 -14.58
N ASN A 9 -15.73 -10.69 -14.64
CA ASN A 9 -15.17 -9.63 -13.78
C ASN A 9 -15.58 -9.86 -12.33
N ILE A 10 -14.63 -10.30 -11.50
CA ILE A 10 -14.80 -10.55 -10.06
C ILE A 10 -14.22 -9.43 -9.18
N GLY A 11 -13.81 -8.32 -9.79
CA GLY A 11 -13.16 -7.22 -9.08
C GLY A 11 -11.71 -7.49 -8.67
N VAL A 12 -11.04 -6.42 -8.23
CA VAL A 12 -9.60 -6.42 -7.95
C VAL A 12 -9.24 -7.26 -6.72
N ALA A 13 -10.02 -7.16 -5.65
CA ALA A 13 -9.77 -7.87 -4.40
C ALA A 13 -9.84 -9.39 -4.59
N GLN A 14 -10.88 -9.89 -5.26
CA GLN A 14 -11.03 -11.32 -5.52
C GLN A 14 -9.98 -11.84 -6.51
N SER A 15 -9.63 -11.06 -7.52
CA SER A 15 -8.55 -11.39 -8.46
C SER A 15 -7.21 -11.53 -7.74
N ARG A 16 -6.87 -10.59 -6.85
CA ARG A 16 -5.66 -10.70 -6.01
C ARG A 16 -5.71 -11.89 -5.06
N ASN A 17 -6.86 -12.19 -4.47
CA ASN A 17 -7.01 -13.38 -3.63
C ASN A 17 -6.80 -14.70 -4.40
N ARG A 18 -7.27 -14.79 -5.65
CA ARG A 18 -7.00 -15.95 -6.52
C ARG A 18 -5.50 -16.08 -6.81
N ALA A 19 -4.84 -14.97 -7.14
CA ALA A 19 -3.39 -14.94 -7.34
C ALA A 19 -2.63 -15.34 -6.06
N LEU A 20 -3.00 -14.79 -4.91
CA LEU A 20 -2.43 -15.14 -3.59
C LEU A 20 -2.54 -16.64 -3.30
N SER A 21 -3.70 -17.24 -3.57
CA SER A 21 -3.94 -18.67 -3.30
C SER A 21 -3.12 -19.60 -4.19
N SER A 22 -2.76 -19.14 -5.39
CA SER A 22 -2.00 -19.91 -6.37
C SER A 22 -0.48 -19.70 -6.25
N ALA A 23 -0.04 -18.67 -5.53
CA ALA A 23 1.36 -18.30 -5.41
C ALA A 23 2.14 -19.30 -4.53
N LYS A 24 3.31 -19.72 -5.04
CA LYS A 24 4.16 -20.75 -4.39
C LYS A 24 5.42 -20.18 -3.71
N GLY A 25 5.86 -18.98 -4.11
CA GLY A 25 7.08 -18.35 -3.57
C GLY A 25 6.97 -18.02 -2.07
N ASP A 26 8.09 -17.99 -1.36
CA ASP A 26 8.12 -17.67 0.07
C ASP A 26 7.80 -16.20 0.36
N TYR A 27 8.06 -15.36 -0.63
CA TYR A 27 7.73 -13.94 -0.63
C TYR A 27 6.83 -13.61 -1.82
N LEU A 28 5.95 -12.66 -1.59
CA LEU A 28 4.95 -12.17 -2.53
C LEU A 28 5.20 -10.70 -2.78
N ALA A 29 5.24 -10.32 -4.04
CA ALA A 29 5.40 -8.94 -4.50
C ALA A 29 4.23 -8.63 -5.45
N PHE A 30 3.72 -7.40 -5.39
CA PHE A 30 2.52 -7.00 -6.10
C PHE A 30 2.83 -5.94 -7.14
N LEU A 31 2.28 -6.08 -8.35
CA LEU A 31 2.44 -5.13 -9.43
C LEU A 31 1.12 -5.03 -10.19
N ASP A 32 0.55 -3.83 -10.24
CA ASP A 32 -0.61 -3.55 -11.08
C ASP A 32 -0.15 -3.33 -12.53
N ALA A 33 -1.03 -3.59 -13.50
CA ALA A 33 -0.67 -3.66 -14.92
C ALA A 33 -0.23 -2.32 -15.55
N ASP A 34 -0.52 -1.19 -14.88
CA ASP A 34 -0.16 0.16 -15.30
C ASP A 34 1.02 0.77 -14.53
N ASP A 35 1.60 0.01 -13.59
CA ASP A 35 2.75 0.40 -12.79
C ASP A 35 4.07 -0.20 -13.31
N ILE A 36 5.19 0.39 -12.90
CA ILE A 36 6.53 -0.02 -13.34
C ILE A 36 7.42 -0.24 -12.11
N TRP A 37 8.16 -1.34 -12.09
CA TRP A 37 9.23 -1.55 -11.12
C TRP A 37 10.58 -1.09 -11.66
N GLN A 38 11.40 -0.55 -10.77
CA GLN A 38 12.81 -0.34 -11.06
C GLN A 38 13.52 -1.69 -11.19
N LYS A 39 14.50 -1.79 -12.10
CA LYS A 39 15.17 -3.05 -12.46
C LYS A 39 15.76 -3.79 -11.25
N ASN A 40 16.25 -3.05 -10.26
CA ASN A 40 16.90 -3.54 -9.05
C ASN A 40 15.96 -3.72 -7.84
N LYS A 41 14.65 -3.46 -7.98
CA LYS A 41 13.69 -3.48 -6.85
C LYS A 41 13.77 -4.78 -6.04
N LEU A 42 13.62 -5.92 -6.72
CA LEU A 42 13.54 -7.22 -6.05
C LEU A 42 14.86 -7.60 -5.39
N GLU A 43 15.99 -7.30 -6.03
CA GLU A 43 17.32 -7.54 -5.48
C GLU A 43 17.55 -6.73 -4.19
N ILE A 44 17.27 -5.43 -4.22
CA ILE A 44 17.40 -4.56 -3.04
C ILE A 44 16.51 -5.06 -1.90
N GLN A 45 15.24 -5.34 -2.17
CA GLN A 45 14.32 -5.78 -1.13
C GLN A 45 14.66 -7.18 -0.59
N LYS A 46 15.15 -8.09 -1.44
CA LYS A 46 15.69 -9.40 -1.02
C LYS A 46 16.85 -9.24 -0.05
N ASN A 47 17.84 -8.40 -0.40
CA ASN A 47 19.00 -8.15 0.45
C ASN A 47 18.60 -7.56 1.82
N ILE A 48 17.62 -6.65 1.84
CA ILE A 48 17.07 -6.10 3.08
C ILE A 48 16.38 -7.18 3.92
N ILE A 49 15.57 -8.03 3.30
CA ILE A 49 14.89 -9.14 3.96
C ILE A 49 15.90 -10.10 4.59
N GLU A 50 16.95 -10.49 3.86
CA GLU A 50 17.99 -11.40 4.35
C GLU A 50 18.75 -10.80 5.54
N ARG A 51 19.09 -9.51 5.50
CA ARG A 51 19.83 -8.82 6.57
C ARG A 51 19.01 -8.56 7.82
N THR A 52 17.71 -8.31 7.67
CA THR A 52 16.85 -7.82 8.77
C THR A 52 15.84 -8.87 9.25
N ASN A 53 15.68 -9.96 8.51
CA ASN A 53 14.61 -10.94 8.68
C ASN A 53 13.19 -10.32 8.64
N ALA A 54 13.04 -9.13 8.04
CA ALA A 54 11.76 -8.44 7.91
C ALA A 54 10.77 -9.29 7.10
N LYS A 55 9.51 -9.33 7.57
CA LYS A 55 8.44 -10.10 6.94
C LYS A 55 7.57 -9.28 5.99
N LEU A 56 7.68 -7.96 6.06
CA LEU A 56 7.10 -7.02 5.11
C LEU A 56 8.15 -5.92 4.89
N VAL A 57 8.54 -5.71 3.63
CA VAL A 57 9.38 -4.59 3.21
C VAL A 57 8.63 -3.80 2.15
N PHE A 58 8.68 -2.48 2.24
CA PHE A 58 8.09 -1.59 1.25
C PHE A 58 8.95 -0.34 1.09
N SER A 59 8.83 0.32 -0.05
CA SER A 59 9.74 1.39 -0.44
C SER A 59 9.01 2.66 -0.87
N SER A 60 9.78 3.71 -1.15
CA SER A 60 9.29 4.86 -1.91
C SER A 60 8.90 4.46 -3.33
N TYR A 61 8.05 5.27 -3.92
CA TYR A 61 7.75 5.23 -5.35
C TYR A 61 7.55 6.65 -5.87
N GLU A 62 7.80 6.85 -7.16
CA GLU A 62 7.47 8.10 -7.84
C GLU A 62 6.13 7.98 -8.56
N THR A 63 5.47 9.10 -8.79
CA THR A 63 4.25 9.17 -9.58
C THR A 63 4.54 9.89 -10.89
N ILE A 64 4.08 9.33 -12.01
CA ILE A 64 4.19 9.94 -13.34
C ILE A 64 2.81 10.17 -13.95
N ASN A 65 2.69 11.13 -14.86
CA ASN A 65 1.56 11.31 -15.76
C ASN A 65 2.06 11.50 -17.20
N ASP A 66 1.17 11.84 -18.13
CA ASP A 66 1.52 12.05 -19.54
C ASP A 66 2.55 13.18 -19.75
N GLY A 67 2.67 14.10 -18.79
CA GLY A 67 3.66 15.19 -18.78
C GLY A 67 4.96 14.86 -18.06
N GLY A 68 5.16 13.62 -17.60
CA GLY A 68 6.37 13.17 -16.90
C GLY A 68 6.19 13.04 -15.39
N LYS A 69 7.26 13.31 -14.62
CA LYS A 69 7.31 13.08 -13.18
C LYS A 69 6.49 14.12 -12.42
N VAL A 70 5.63 13.65 -11.52
CA VAL A 70 4.71 14.48 -10.72
C VAL A 70 5.18 14.63 -9.28
N SER A 71 5.59 13.52 -8.64
CA SER A 71 5.97 13.54 -7.22
C SER A 71 6.73 12.29 -6.81
N ILE A 72 7.37 12.32 -5.64
CA ILE A 72 7.90 11.14 -4.97
C ILE A 72 7.13 10.95 -3.67
N ARG A 73 6.70 9.72 -3.41
CA ARG A 73 6.08 9.35 -2.15
C ARG A 73 7.14 8.88 -1.17
N GLU A 74 7.52 9.79 -0.28
CA GLU A 74 8.50 9.55 0.77
C GLU A 74 7.84 9.44 2.15
N GLN A 75 8.48 8.68 3.03
CA GLN A 75 8.11 8.48 4.42
C GLN A 75 9.36 8.47 5.30
N THR A 76 9.17 8.44 6.62
CA THR A 76 10.30 8.30 7.54
C THR A 76 10.77 6.84 7.57
N PRO A 77 12.06 6.54 7.33
CA PRO A 77 12.65 5.20 7.46
C PRO A 77 12.26 4.44 8.73
N GLY A 78 12.25 3.11 8.64
CA GLY A 78 12.09 2.21 9.78
C GLY A 78 10.77 1.45 9.82
N PHE A 79 10.45 0.88 10.98
CA PHE A 79 9.31 -0.02 11.14
C PHE A 79 7.98 0.72 11.31
N TYR A 80 6.96 0.18 10.63
CA TYR A 80 5.57 0.60 10.66
C TYR A 80 4.73 -0.52 11.26
N ASP A 81 4.33 -0.30 12.51
CA ASP A 81 3.33 -1.12 13.20
C ASP A 81 1.91 -0.63 12.89
N TYR A 82 0.92 -1.32 13.46
CA TYR A 82 -0.50 -1.00 13.30
C TYR A 82 -0.82 0.47 13.63
N ASN A 83 -0.30 1.00 14.74
CA ASN A 83 -0.58 2.37 15.17
C ASN A 83 0.09 3.42 14.26
N ARG A 84 1.28 3.13 13.73
CA ARG A 84 1.95 3.99 12.77
C ARG A 84 1.24 3.96 11.41
N MET A 85 0.79 2.80 10.95
CA MET A 85 -0.03 2.68 9.73
C MET A 85 -1.35 3.44 9.86
N LEU A 86 -2.10 3.25 10.96
CA LEU A 86 -3.35 3.99 11.20
C LEU A 86 -3.17 5.52 11.10
N ARG A 87 -2.08 6.05 11.68
CA ARG A 87 -1.76 7.49 11.66
C ARG A 87 -1.24 7.99 10.31
N GLY A 88 -0.52 7.14 9.56
CA GLY A 88 0.08 7.49 8.27
C GLY A 88 -0.88 7.42 7.08
N GLY A 89 -2.04 6.76 7.26
CA GLY A 89 -2.95 6.37 6.20
C GLY A 89 -2.43 5.14 5.46
N ASN A 90 -2.80 4.96 4.19
CA ASN A 90 -2.33 3.85 3.36
C ASN A 90 -0.83 3.94 3.03
N SER A 91 0.03 3.77 4.03
CA SER A 91 1.48 3.99 3.99
C SER A 91 2.21 3.04 3.05
N VAL A 92 1.68 1.85 2.82
CA VAL A 92 2.31 0.84 1.97
C VAL A 92 1.66 0.92 0.60
N GLY A 93 2.37 1.50 -0.37
CA GLY A 93 1.94 1.40 -1.78
C GLY A 93 2.02 -0.06 -2.21
N LEU A 94 0.92 -0.62 -2.71
CA LEU A 94 0.86 -2.04 -3.07
C LEU A 94 2.01 -2.45 -4.00
N LEU A 95 2.28 -1.65 -5.03
CA LEU A 95 3.39 -1.84 -5.97
C LEU A 95 4.78 -1.94 -5.31
N THR A 96 4.98 -1.39 -4.11
CA THR A 96 6.28 -1.40 -3.44
C THR A 96 6.44 -2.53 -2.44
N ALA A 97 5.36 -3.23 -2.08
CA ALA A 97 5.39 -4.25 -1.05
C ALA A 97 6.06 -5.56 -1.50
N VAL A 98 6.87 -6.13 -0.61
CA VAL A 98 7.32 -7.54 -0.62
C VAL A 98 7.00 -8.12 0.75
N VAL A 99 6.21 -9.18 0.79
CA VAL A 99 5.69 -9.75 2.04
C VAL A 99 5.88 -11.27 2.10
N SER A 100 6.24 -11.79 3.26
CA SER A 100 6.36 -13.22 3.48
C SER A 100 4.98 -13.90 3.38
N ARG A 101 4.85 -14.87 2.48
CA ARG A 101 3.61 -15.65 2.28
C ARG A 101 3.17 -16.33 3.57
N ARG A 102 4.11 -16.85 4.36
CA ARG A 102 3.83 -17.48 5.66
C ARG A 102 3.28 -16.47 6.68
N ALA A 103 3.81 -15.25 6.70
CA ALA A 103 3.40 -14.23 7.65
C ALA A 103 1.97 -13.70 7.42
N ILE A 104 1.47 -13.81 6.19
CA ILE A 104 0.12 -13.37 5.81
C ILE A 104 -0.85 -14.52 5.57
N LYS A 105 -0.52 -15.73 6.06
CA LYS A 105 -1.39 -16.89 5.95
C LYS A 105 -2.78 -16.56 6.52
N ASN A 106 -3.82 -16.93 5.79
CA ASN A 106 -5.23 -16.67 6.13
C ASN A 106 -5.65 -15.19 6.16
N THR A 107 -4.88 -14.29 5.55
CA THR A 107 -5.29 -12.89 5.31
C THR A 107 -5.73 -12.75 3.84
N LYS A 108 -6.83 -12.04 3.58
CA LYS A 108 -7.38 -11.82 2.23
C LYS A 108 -7.64 -10.34 1.99
N PHE A 109 -7.53 -9.90 0.74
CA PHE A 109 -8.05 -8.61 0.31
C PHE A 109 -9.58 -8.61 0.44
N GLN A 110 -10.13 -7.57 1.05
CA GLN A 110 -11.57 -7.39 1.19
C GLN A 110 -12.12 -6.66 -0.02
N ASP A 111 -13.35 -6.95 -0.42
CA ASP A 111 -14.02 -6.27 -1.53
C ASP A 111 -14.58 -4.92 -1.09
N ILE A 112 -13.66 -4.00 -0.79
CA ILE A 112 -13.93 -2.63 -0.33
C ILE A 112 -12.95 -1.67 -1.01
N PRO A 113 -13.28 -0.37 -1.09
CA PRO A 113 -12.29 0.63 -1.48
C PRO A 113 -11.11 0.66 -0.49
N HIS A 114 -9.90 0.93 -1.00
CA HIS A 114 -8.65 0.87 -0.20
C HIS A 114 -8.45 -0.52 0.44
N GLU A 115 -8.72 -1.55 -0.35
CA GLU A 115 -8.51 -2.96 -0.03
C GLU A 115 -7.07 -3.25 0.42
N ASP A 116 -6.09 -2.56 -0.18
CA ASP A 116 -4.68 -2.65 0.18
C ASP A 116 -4.43 -2.10 1.58
N TYR A 117 -4.96 -0.92 1.90
CA TYR A 117 -4.83 -0.32 3.22
C TYR A 117 -5.42 -1.22 4.30
N GLN A 118 -6.63 -1.74 4.07
CA GLN A 118 -7.26 -2.67 5.01
C GLN A 118 -6.44 -3.96 5.18
N PHE A 119 -5.87 -4.48 4.09
CA PHE A 119 -4.99 -5.65 4.13
C PHE A 119 -3.76 -5.39 5.00
N TRP A 120 -3.11 -4.24 4.86
CA TRP A 120 -1.95 -3.85 5.67
C TRP A 120 -2.31 -3.65 7.14
N LEU A 121 -3.47 -3.05 7.42
CA LEU A 121 -3.98 -2.91 8.79
C LEU A 121 -4.26 -4.27 9.42
N GLU A 122 -4.84 -5.23 8.68
CA GLU A 122 -5.13 -6.56 9.20
C GLU A 122 -3.86 -7.30 9.61
N ILE A 123 -2.83 -7.31 8.76
CA ILE A 123 -1.59 -8.05 9.05
C ILE A 123 -0.77 -7.37 10.16
N THR A 124 -0.78 -6.04 10.23
CA THR A 124 -0.08 -5.34 11.31
C THR A 124 -0.81 -5.41 12.64
N ARG A 125 -2.14 -5.52 12.63
CA ARG A 125 -2.94 -5.82 13.83
C ARG A 125 -2.62 -7.20 14.41
N LYS A 126 -2.21 -8.16 13.57
CA LYS A 126 -1.71 -9.49 13.97
C LYS A 126 -0.26 -9.47 14.48
N GLY A 127 0.35 -8.29 14.65
CA GLY A 127 1.69 -8.11 15.21
C GLY A 127 2.81 -7.96 14.17
N LEU A 128 2.50 -8.04 12.88
CA LEU A 128 3.49 -7.78 11.83
C LEU A 128 3.92 -6.31 11.85
N ARG A 129 5.17 -6.05 11.49
CA ARG A 129 5.69 -4.69 11.24
C ARG A 129 6.24 -4.63 9.82
N GLY A 130 5.91 -3.58 9.10
CA GLY A 130 6.48 -3.31 7.78
C GLY A 130 7.76 -2.48 7.91
N LEU A 131 8.85 -2.88 7.29
CA LEU A 131 10.06 -2.08 7.18
C LEU A 131 9.98 -1.19 5.94
N TYR A 132 9.95 0.12 6.16
CA TYR A 132 10.04 1.10 5.08
C TYR A 132 11.50 1.43 4.76
N ILE A 133 11.87 1.37 3.48
CA ILE A 133 13.16 1.84 2.93
C ILE A 133 12.94 3.06 2.03
N ALA A 134 13.89 4.00 2.04
CA ALA A 134 13.73 5.28 1.35
C ALA A 134 13.95 5.19 -0.18
N ASP A 135 14.56 4.10 -0.66
CA ASP A 135 14.81 3.85 -2.07
C ASP A 135 13.55 4.00 -2.93
N VAL A 136 13.65 4.71 -4.05
CA VAL A 136 12.57 4.82 -5.03
C VAL A 136 12.65 3.61 -5.95
N LEU A 137 11.81 2.60 -5.69
CA LEU A 137 11.89 1.30 -6.40
C LEU A 137 10.71 1.00 -7.32
N ALA A 138 9.76 1.92 -7.44
CA ALA A 138 8.64 1.79 -8.36
C ALA A 138 8.15 3.14 -8.87
N THR A 139 7.39 3.08 -9.95
CA THR A 139 6.79 4.22 -10.63
C THR A 139 5.30 3.94 -10.82
N TYR A 140 4.46 4.78 -10.21
CA TYR A 140 3.00 4.73 -10.25
C TYR A 140 2.46 5.65 -11.33
N ARG A 141 1.65 5.12 -12.27
CA ARG A 141 1.08 5.94 -13.37
C ARG A 141 -0.26 6.54 -12.97
N VAL A 142 -0.32 7.87 -12.93
CA VAL A 142 -1.55 8.61 -12.64
C VAL A 142 -2.36 8.80 -13.92
N LYS A 143 -3.57 8.24 -13.96
CA LYS A 143 -4.55 8.48 -15.03
C LYS A 143 -5.44 9.69 -14.68
N ARG A 144 -5.78 10.52 -15.66
CA ARG A 144 -6.58 11.76 -15.50
C ARG A 144 -7.93 11.56 -14.77
N ASN A 145 -8.53 10.37 -14.87
CA ASN A 145 -9.80 10.00 -14.22
C ASN A 145 -9.66 8.87 -13.19
N SER A 146 -8.49 8.71 -12.56
CA SER A 146 -8.29 7.62 -11.60
C SER A 146 -9.19 7.79 -10.37
N ILE A 147 -9.72 6.66 -9.89
CA ILE A 147 -10.50 6.55 -8.65
C ILE A 147 -9.72 7.10 -7.45
N SER A 148 -8.39 6.92 -7.46
CA SER A 148 -7.46 7.40 -6.43
C SER A 148 -7.26 8.93 -6.40
N GLY A 149 -7.59 9.64 -7.48
CA GLY A 149 -7.45 11.10 -7.58
C GLY A 149 -8.52 11.90 -6.84
N ASN A 150 -9.67 11.28 -6.53
CA ASN A 150 -10.78 11.95 -5.87
C ASN A 150 -10.59 12.00 -4.35
N LYS A 151 -10.02 13.11 -3.85
CA LYS A 151 -9.70 13.32 -2.42
C LYS A 151 -10.92 13.21 -1.50
N PHE A 152 -12.12 13.57 -1.97
CA PHE A 152 -13.35 13.49 -1.17
C PHE A 152 -13.78 12.03 -0.98
N LYS A 153 -13.75 11.22 -2.04
CA LYS A 153 -13.99 9.77 -1.93
C LYS A 153 -12.97 9.10 -1.02
N SER A 154 -11.68 9.41 -1.19
CA SER A 154 -10.62 8.86 -0.32
C SER A 154 -10.80 9.24 1.15
N PHE A 155 -11.32 10.44 1.44
CA PHE A 155 -11.68 10.85 2.81
C PHE A 155 -12.77 9.95 3.40
N ILE A 156 -13.86 9.71 2.65
CA ILE A 156 -14.98 8.86 3.08
C ILE A 156 -14.52 7.41 3.28
N TRP A 157 -13.76 6.85 2.35
CA TRP A 157 -13.28 5.47 2.45
C TRP A 157 -12.32 5.27 3.63
N THR A 158 -11.43 6.24 3.86
CA THR A 158 -10.54 6.21 5.04
C THR A 158 -11.34 6.26 6.34
N TRP A 159 -12.40 7.09 6.39
CA TRP A 159 -13.32 7.14 7.53
C TRP A 159 -14.02 5.80 7.76
N MET A 160 -14.55 5.18 6.70
CA MET A 160 -15.18 3.86 6.78
C MET A 160 -14.23 2.80 7.32
N ILE A 161 -12.97 2.80 6.85
CA ILE A 161 -11.94 1.89 7.39
C ILE A 161 -11.79 2.09 8.90
N TYR A 162 -11.64 3.31 9.38
CA TYR A 162 -11.50 3.56 10.82
C TYR A 162 -12.72 3.13 11.63
N ARG A 163 -13.94 3.36 11.11
CA ARG A 163 -15.19 3.02 11.80
C ARG A 163 -15.48 1.51 11.82
N ASN A 164 -14.97 0.77 10.84
CA ASN A 164 -15.14 -0.67 10.75
C ASN A 164 -14.11 -1.46 11.58
N GLN A 165 -13.15 -0.80 12.21
CA GLN A 165 -12.20 -1.45 13.13
C GLN A 165 -12.81 -1.55 14.53
N PRO A 166 -13.07 -2.77 15.07
CA PRO A 166 -13.72 -2.95 16.37
C PRO A 166 -12.95 -2.30 17.53
N SER A 167 -11.62 -2.19 17.41
CA SER A 167 -10.74 -1.64 18.43
C SER A 167 -10.62 -0.10 18.40
N ILE A 168 -11.38 0.60 17.55
CA ILE A 168 -11.27 2.05 17.36
C ILE A 168 -12.54 2.76 17.86
N SER A 169 -12.42 3.47 18.99
CA SER A 169 -13.46 4.36 19.49
C SER A 169 -13.75 5.52 18.54
N LEU A 170 -14.93 6.14 18.64
CA LEU A 170 -15.29 7.29 17.83
C LEU A 170 -14.29 8.45 18.00
N SER A 171 -13.86 8.75 19.22
CA SER A 171 -12.86 9.78 19.51
C SER A 171 -11.51 9.50 18.85
N LYS A 172 -11.06 8.24 18.88
CA LYS A 172 -9.84 7.82 18.19
C LYS A 172 -9.99 7.91 16.67
N ALA A 173 -11.13 7.50 16.12
CA ALA A 173 -11.41 7.61 14.69
C ALA A 173 -11.37 9.07 14.20
N MET A 174 -11.99 10.01 14.95
CA MET A 174 -11.93 11.43 14.63
C MET A 174 -10.49 11.97 14.64
N LYS A 175 -9.70 11.61 15.64
CA LYS A 175 -8.28 12.01 15.72
C LYS A 175 -7.48 11.46 14.54
N LEU A 176 -7.70 10.20 14.16
CA LEU A 176 -7.05 9.59 13.00
C LEU A 176 -7.46 10.26 11.69
N GLN A 177 -8.75 10.56 11.51
CA GLN A 177 -9.25 11.27 10.34
C GLN A 177 -8.63 12.67 10.21
N PHE A 178 -8.52 13.39 11.32
CA PHE A 178 -7.86 14.70 11.35
C PHE A 178 -6.38 14.60 10.95
N LEU A 179 -5.64 13.63 11.51
CA LEU A 179 -4.25 13.38 11.14
C LEU A 179 -4.09 13.01 9.66
N TYR A 180 -5.01 12.21 9.11
CA TYR A 180 -5.06 11.88 7.69
C TYR A 180 -5.19 13.15 6.83
N VAL A 181 -6.11 14.06 7.17
CA VAL A 181 -6.28 15.33 6.45
C VAL A 181 -4.99 16.17 6.49
N LEU A 182 -4.37 16.30 7.66
CA LEU A 182 -3.09 17.02 7.78
C LEU A 182 -1.99 16.40 6.89
N ASN A 183 -1.92 15.08 6.81
CA ASN A 183 -0.96 14.38 5.96
C ASN A 183 -1.24 14.62 4.47
N VAL A 184 -2.51 14.59 4.04
CA VAL A 184 -2.91 14.89 2.65
C VAL A 184 -2.58 16.33 2.27
N LEU A 185 -2.81 17.29 3.17
CA LEU A 185 -2.47 18.70 2.95
C LEU A 185 -0.96 18.92 2.83
N LYS A 186 -0.17 18.31 3.73
CA LYS A 186 1.31 18.36 3.66
C LYS A 186 1.83 17.79 2.34
N ARG A 187 1.27 16.66 1.87
CA ARG A 187 1.64 16.06 0.58
C ARG A 187 1.27 16.95 -0.60
N THR A 188 0.06 17.51 -0.61
CA THR A 188 -0.40 18.40 -1.69
C THR A 188 0.50 19.64 -1.81
N ARG A 189 0.95 20.21 -0.69
CA ARG A 189 1.90 21.35 -0.68
C ARG A 189 3.29 20.99 -1.23
N LYS A 190 3.75 19.75 -1.02
CA LYS A 190 5.04 19.29 -1.58
C LYS A 190 4.98 19.12 -3.11
N VAL A 191 3.85 18.65 -3.64
CA VAL A 191 3.65 18.50 -5.10
C VAL A 191 3.77 19.85 -5.81
N GLY A 192 3.24 20.94 -5.22
CA GLY A 192 3.35 22.29 -5.81
C GLY A 192 4.75 22.92 -5.78
N LYS A 193 5.76 22.25 -5.20
CA LYS A 193 7.16 22.71 -5.20
C LYS A 193 8.07 21.91 -6.15
N VAL A 194 7.54 20.89 -6.81
CA VAL A 194 8.25 20.09 -7.81
C VAL A 194 7.67 20.48 -9.17
N VAL A 195 8.09 21.64 -9.66
CA VAL A 195 7.98 22.08 -11.06
C VAL A 195 9.35 22.63 -11.43
#